data_AF-A0AAE0QHQ4-F1
#
_entry.id   AF-A0AAE0QHQ4-F1
#
_cell.length_a   1.000
_cell.length_b   1.000
_cell.length_c   1.000
_cell.angle_alpha   90.00
_cell.angle_beta   90.00
_cell.angle_gamma   90.00
#
_symmetry.space_group_name_H-M   'P 1'
#
loop_
_entity.id
_entity.type
_entity.pdbx_description
1 polymer ?
#
loop_
_entity_poly.entity_id
_entity_poly.type
_entity_poly.pdbx_seq_one_letter_code
_entity_poly.pdbx_strand_id
1 'polypeptide(L)'
;MVVDFRRNPLALPPLTIMDSTVATVESFRFLGSTISQDLKRERHIDSIVKNAQLRLFFLRQLKKYILPQERLTQFYSAVIESVLCTSITVWFGSATKSDEDISE
;
A
#
# COMPACT_ATOMS: atom_id res chain seq x y z
N MET A 1 -15.92 -4.60 -5.40
CA MET A 1 -15.27 -4.54 -4.08
C MET A 1 -15.75 -3.27 -3.39
N VAL A 2 -16.18 -3.35 -2.13
CA VAL A 2 -16.57 -2.19 -1.32
C VAL A 2 -15.57 -2.08 -0.18
N VAL A 3 -15.02 -0.89 0.05
CA VAL A 3 -14.07 -0.61 1.13
C VAL A 3 -14.60 0.57 1.93
N ASP A 4 -14.75 0.39 3.24
CA ASP A 4 -15.32 1.39 4.14
C ASP A 4 -14.28 1.85 5.18
N PHE A 5 -13.78 3.07 5.03
CA PHE A 5 -12.76 3.65 5.91
C PHE A 5 -13.34 4.44 7.10
N ARG A 6 -14.66 4.39 7.33
CA ARG A 6 -15.28 5.10 8.46
C ARG A 6 -14.76 4.53 9.78
N ARG A 7 -14.40 5.43 10.72
CA ARG A 7 -13.92 5.05 12.07
C ARG A 7 -14.95 4.29 12.92
N ASN A 8 -16.23 4.48 12.62
CA ASN A 8 -17.34 3.77 13.24
C ASN A 8 -18.23 3.20 12.12
N PRO A 9 -17.85 2.06 11.53
CA PRO A 9 -18.62 1.46 10.46
C PRO A 9 -19.88 0.82 11.04
N LEU A 10 -21.04 1.17 10.50
CA LEU A 10 -22.27 0.43 10.75
C LEU A 10 -22.12 -0.98 10.16
N ALA A 11 -22.75 -1.98 10.79
CA ALA A 11 -22.81 -3.32 10.22
C ALA A 11 -23.41 -3.25 8.81
N LEU A 12 -22.59 -3.53 7.79
CA LEU A 12 -23.01 -3.48 6.40
C LEU A 12 -23.94 -4.68 6.14
N PRO A 13 -25.15 -4.45 5.58
CA PRO A 13 -26.01 -5.56 5.18
C PRO A 13 -25.32 -6.41 4.09
N PRO A 14 -25.64 -7.71 3.98
CA PRO A 14 -25.06 -8.58 2.95
C PRO A 14 -25.28 -7.99 1.56
N LEU A 15 -24.19 -7.79 0.81
CA LEU A 15 -24.28 -7.28 -0.56
C LEU A 15 -24.79 -8.40 -1.47
N THR A 16 -25.90 -8.17 -2.18
CA THR A 16 -26.44 -9.09 -3.18
C THR A 16 -26.20 -8.56 -4.59
N ILE A 17 -25.67 -9.40 -5.47
CA ILE A 17 -25.53 -9.12 -6.91
C ILE A 17 -26.26 -10.22 -7.66
N MET A 18 -27.29 -9.87 -8.43
CA MET A 18 -28.14 -10.83 -9.17
C MET A 18 -28.62 -11.99 -8.28
N ASP A 19 -29.21 -11.65 -7.14
CA ASP A 19 -29.71 -12.60 -6.12
C ASP A 19 -28.67 -13.55 -5.50
N SER A 20 -27.38 -13.31 -5.74
CA SER A 20 -26.28 -14.01 -5.08
C SER A 20 -25.60 -13.14 -4.01
N THR A 21 -25.45 -13.67 -2.80
CA THR A 21 -24.74 -12.99 -1.71
C THR A 21 -23.25 -12.96 -2.00
N VAL A 22 -22.66 -11.77 -2.00
CA VAL A 22 -21.22 -11.57 -2.17
C VAL A 22 -20.51 -12.01 -0.90
N ALA A 23 -19.58 -12.97 -1.03
CA ALA A 23 -18.80 -13.48 0.08
C ALA A 23 -17.88 -12.39 0.66
N THR A 24 -17.80 -12.33 1.99
CA THR A 24 -16.79 -11.53 2.70
C THR A 24 -15.47 -12.30 2.73
N VAL A 25 -14.38 -11.62 2.40
CA VAL A 25 -13.02 -12.19 2.43
C VAL A 25 -12.19 -11.50 3.50
N GLU A 26 -11.37 -12.27 4.21
CA GLU A 26 -10.50 -11.76 5.28
C GLU A 26 -9.41 -10.83 4.74
N SER A 27 -8.89 -11.12 3.55
CA SER A 27 -7.94 -10.25 2.86
C SER A 27 -8.08 -10.36 1.34
N PHE A 28 -7.74 -9.28 0.65
CA PHE A 28 -7.77 -9.20 -0.81
C PHE A 28 -6.53 -8.45 -1.31
N ARG A 29 -5.90 -8.96 -2.37
CA ARG A 29 -4.75 -8.29 -3.00
C ARG A 29 -5.21 -7.50 -4.22
N PHE A 30 -5.09 -6.18 -4.14
CA PHE A 30 -5.43 -5.25 -5.22
C PHE A 30 -4.19 -4.46 -5.64
N LEU A 31 -3.82 -4.51 -6.91
CA LEU A 31 -2.66 -3.79 -7.48
C LEU A 31 -1.33 -4.00 -6.72
N GLY A 32 -1.17 -5.15 -6.08
CA GLY A 32 0.00 -5.47 -5.27
C GLY A 32 -0.13 -5.09 -3.78
N SER A 33 -1.14 -4.31 -3.41
CA SER A 33 -1.47 -3.92 -2.04
C SER A 33 -2.45 -4.92 -1.40
N THR A 34 -2.21 -5.30 -0.16
CA THR A 34 -3.12 -6.17 0.61
C THR A 34 -4.11 -5.33 1.40
N ILE A 35 -5.39 -5.53 1.15
CA ILE A 35 -6.52 -4.91 1.86
C ILE A 35 -7.10 -5.99 2.77
N SER A 36 -6.95 -5.81 4.08
CA SER A 36 -7.48 -6.75 5.08
C SER A 36 -8.86 -6.27 5.56
N GLN A 37 -9.72 -7.18 5.98
CA GLN A 37 -11.07 -6.88 6.50
C GLN A 37 -11.02 -5.96 7.73
N ASP A 38 -10.01 -6.12 8.57
CA ASP A 38 -9.77 -5.30 9.76
C ASP A 38 -9.19 -3.91 9.41
N LEU A 39 -8.89 -3.66 8.12
CA LEU A 39 -8.24 -2.46 7.60
C LEU A 39 -7.04 -2.00 8.44
N LYS A 40 -6.39 -2.94 9.15
CA LYS A 40 -5.25 -2.61 10.00
C LYS A 40 -4.06 -2.24 9.13
N ARG A 41 -3.64 -1.00 9.29
CA ARG A 41 -2.58 -0.34 8.50
C ARG A 41 -1.22 -1.04 8.61
N GLU A 42 -0.94 -1.67 9.76
CA GLU A 42 0.37 -2.26 10.12
C GLU A 42 0.86 -3.31 9.09
N ARG A 43 0.10 -4.39 8.87
CA ARG A 43 0.51 -5.47 7.94
C ARG A 43 0.74 -4.98 6.52
N HIS A 44 -0.01 -3.95 6.11
CA HIS A 44 0.09 -3.36 4.79
C HIS A 44 1.31 -2.44 4.65
N ILE A 45 1.55 -1.55 5.62
CA ILE A 45 2.77 -0.72 5.67
C ILE A 45 4.00 -1.62 5.63
N ASP A 46 4.05 -2.65 6.47
CA ASP A 46 5.21 -3.55 6.55
C ASP A 46 5.52 -4.21 5.20
N SER A 47 4.48 -4.66 4.49
CA SER A 47 4.62 -5.24 3.15
C SER A 47 5.19 -4.24 2.15
N ILE A 48 4.70 -2.99 2.16
CA ILE A 48 5.22 -1.94 1.26
C ILE A 48 6.64 -1.56 1.62
N VAL A 49 6.91 -1.33 2.90
CA VAL A 49 8.23 -0.96 3.40
C VAL A 49 9.24 -2.03 3.01
N LYS A 50 8.90 -3.31 3.20
CA LYS A 50 9.76 -4.43 2.78
C LYS A 50 9.99 -4.44 1.26
N ASN A 51 8.94 -4.24 0.47
CA ASN A 51 9.06 -4.18 -1.00
C ASN A 51 9.90 -2.98 -1.47
N ALA A 52 9.72 -1.81 -0.86
CA ALA A 52 10.49 -0.61 -1.14
C ALA A 52 11.95 -0.78 -0.72
N GLN A 53 12.22 -1.37 0.43
CA GLN A 53 13.58 -1.67 0.93
C GLN A 53 14.34 -2.59 -0.03
N LEU A 54 13.71 -3.65 -0.54
CA LEU A 54 14.33 -4.53 -1.53
C LEU A 54 14.71 -3.76 -2.82
N ARG A 55 13.82 -2.89 -3.31
CA ARG A 55 14.06 -2.07 -4.51
C ARG A 55 15.13 -1.01 -4.28
N LEU A 56 15.16 -0.39 -3.11
CA LEU A 56 16.21 0.53 -2.67
C LEU A 56 17.56 -0.17 -2.54
N PHE A 57 17.58 -1.42 -2.09
CA PHE A 57 18.81 -2.22 -2.08
C PHE A 57 19.36 -2.39 -3.51
N PHE A 58 18.51 -2.73 -4.48
CA PHE A 58 18.93 -2.77 -5.88
C PHE A 58 19.44 -1.42 -6.40
N LEU A 59 18.77 -0.30 -6.08
CA LEU A 59 19.25 1.03 -6.43
C LEU A 59 20.64 1.32 -5.84
N ARG A 60 20.88 0.95 -4.58
CA ARG A 60 22.21 1.09 -3.94
C ARG A 60 23.27 0.26 -4.65
N GLN A 61 22.93 -0.95 -5.08
CA GLN A 61 23.83 -1.80 -5.85
C GLN A 61 24.13 -1.19 -7.24
N LEU A 62 23.11 -0.69 -7.94
CA LEU A 62 23.26 0.01 -9.22
C LEU A 62 24.14 1.26 -9.12
N LYS A 63 24.04 2.01 -8.02
CA LYS A 63 24.91 3.15 -7.74
C LYS A 63 26.39 2.76 -7.63
N LYS A 64 26.71 1.56 -7.11
CA LYS A 64 28.10 1.07 -7.02
C LYS A 64 28.74 0.83 -8.40
N TYR A 65 27.92 0.57 -9.42
CA TYR A 65 28.39 0.41 -10.80
C TYR A 65 28.55 1.75 -11.56
N ILE A 66 28.55 2.88 -10.83
CA ILE A 66 28.81 4.23 -11.38
C ILE A 66 27.89 4.57 -12.57
N LEU A 67 26.62 4.19 -12.46
CA LEU A 67 25.63 4.59 -13.45
C LEU A 67 25.40 6.10 -13.43
N PRO A 68 25.09 6.72 -14.59
CA PRO A 68 24.72 8.13 -14.64
C PRO A 68 23.56 8.42 -13.70
N GLN A 69 23.63 9.56 -13.00
CA GLN A 69 22.60 9.99 -12.05
C GLN A 69 21.21 10.02 -12.67
N GLU A 70 21.09 10.46 -13.92
CA GLU A 70 19.82 10.50 -14.66
C GLU A 70 19.15 9.13 -14.75
N ARG A 71 19.91 8.07 -15.02
CA ARG A 71 19.38 6.70 -15.08
C ARG A 71 18.98 6.17 -13.71
N LEU A 72 19.72 6.54 -12.66
CA LEU A 72 19.36 6.19 -11.28
C LEU A 72 18.07 6.89 -10.84
N THR A 73 17.86 8.15 -11.24
CA THR A 73 16.62 8.88 -10.99
C THR A 73 15.43 8.26 -11.73
N GLN A 74 15.60 7.93 -13.01
CA GLN A 74 14.57 7.24 -13.79
C GLN A 74 14.21 5.88 -13.17
N PHE A 75 15.22 5.11 -12.71
CA PHE A 75 14.98 3.86 -12.01
C PHE A 75 14.22 4.07 -10.70
N TYR A 76 14.58 5.08 -9.92
CA TYR A 76 13.89 5.40 -8.67
C TYR A 76 12.41 5.71 -8.92
N SER A 77 12.09 6.60 -9.87
CA SER A 77 10.71 6.94 -10.20
C SER A 77 9.92 5.77 -10.79
N ALA A 78 10.53 4.99 -11.70
CA ALA A 78 9.84 3.86 -12.30
C ALA A 78 9.57 2.73 -11.30
N VAL A 79 10.52 2.43 -10.40
CA VAL A 79 10.51 1.19 -9.61
C VAL A 79 10.11 1.43 -8.15
N ILE A 80 10.56 2.52 -7.52
CA ILE A 80 10.30 2.76 -6.10
C ILE A 80 9.06 3.63 -5.93
N GLU A 81 9.00 4.76 -6.64
CA GLU A 81 7.86 5.68 -6.58
C GLU A 81 6.56 5.00 -7.03
N SER A 82 6.59 4.11 -8.03
CA SER A 82 5.40 3.35 -8.46
C SER A 82 4.78 2.49 -7.35
N VAL A 83 5.57 1.88 -6.46
CA VAL A 83 5.06 1.10 -5.32
C VAL A 83 4.44 2.00 -4.26
N LEU A 84 5.04 3.16 -4.04
CA LEU A 84 4.54 4.13 -3.07
C LEU A 84 3.22 4.75 -3.57
N CYS A 85 3.17 5.15 -4.85
CA CYS A 85 1.99 5.77 -5.46
C CYS A 85 0.79 4.81 -5.58
N THR A 86 1.01 3.55 -5.95
CA THR A 86 -0.08 2.55 -5.99
C THR A 86 -0.75 2.40 -4.61
N SER A 87 0.05 2.41 -3.56
CA SER A 87 -0.40 2.25 -2.19
C SER A 87 -1.08 3.48 -1.61
N ILE A 88 -0.67 4.69 -2.03
CA ILE A 88 -1.28 5.96 -1.63
C ILE A 88 -2.78 5.98 -1.97
N THR A 89 -3.19 5.49 -3.14
CA THR A 89 -4.61 5.53 -3.54
C THR A 89 -5.53 4.77 -2.59
N VAL A 90 -5.03 3.70 -1.98
CA VAL A 90 -5.81 2.85 -1.07
C VAL A 90 -5.73 3.35 0.37
N TRP A 91 -4.62 3.95 0.79
CA TRP A 91 -4.36 4.22 2.22
C TRP A 91 -4.17 5.69 2.58
N PHE A 92 -4.18 6.61 1.62
CA PHE A 92 -4.07 8.05 1.90
C PHE A 92 -5.20 8.54 2.82
N GLY A 93 -6.44 8.08 2.60
CA GLY A 93 -7.57 8.40 3.47
C GLY A 93 -7.47 7.82 4.89
N SER A 94 -6.64 6.79 5.08
CA SER A 94 -6.41 6.14 6.38
C SER A 94 -5.11 6.59 7.07
N ALA A 95 -4.31 7.44 6.43
CA ALA A 95 -3.09 8.01 7.00
C ALA A 95 -3.47 9.11 8.00
N THR A 96 -3.50 8.79 9.29
CA THR A 96 -3.72 9.76 10.36
C THR A 96 -2.40 10.41 10.80
N LYS A 97 -2.46 11.67 11.25
CA LYS A 97 -1.33 12.49 11.76
C LYS A 97 -0.55 11.90 12.95
N SER A 98 -0.95 10.77 13.50
CA SER A 98 -0.29 10.12 14.64
C SER A 98 1.11 9.57 14.35
N ASP A 99 1.61 9.69 13.11
CA ASP A 99 3.01 9.37 12.76
C ASP A 99 3.96 10.58 12.96
N GLU A 100 3.45 11.75 13.39
CA GLU A 100 4.25 12.97 13.64
C GLU A 100 4.98 12.91 15.01
N ASP A 101 4.57 12.01 15.91
CA ASP A 101 5.08 11.92 17.30
C ASP A 101 6.23 10.89 17.50
N ILE A 102 6.78 10.28 16.44
CA ILE A 102 7.91 9.32 16.55
C ILE A 102 9.26 9.96 16.15
N SER A 103 9.29 11.27 15.93
CA SER A 103 10.52 12.02 15.61
C SER A 103 10.86 13.10 16.64
N GLU A 104 10.70 12.79 17.93
CA GLU A 104 11.31 13.56 19.02
C GLU A 104 12.16 12.66 19.94
#